data_AF-A0A5A8F8U3-F1
#
_entry.id   AF-A0A5A8F8U3-F1
#
_cell.length_a   1.000
_cell.length_b   1.000
_cell.length_c   1.000
_cell.angle_alpha   90.00
_cell.angle_beta   90.00
_cell.angle_gamma   90.00
#
_symmetry.space_group_name_H-M   'P 1'
#
loop_
_entity.id
_entity.type
_entity.pdbx_description
1 polymer ?
#
loop_
_entity_poly.entity_id
_entity_poly.type
_entity_poly.pdbx_seq_one_letter_code
_entity_poly.pdbx_strand_id
1 'polypeptide(L)' 'MKKTNKKGFTLIELLVVVAIIGILAAIAIPQFAKYRQRAQDSAALSDLKTIQTTAEAYYSEYMHY' A
#
# COMPACT_ATOMS: atom_id res chain seq x y z
N MET A 1 52.25 5.90 -14.75
CA MET A 1 50.97 5.59 -15.45
C MET A 1 50.08 4.79 -14.50
N LYS A 2 49.08 5.41 -13.86
CA LYS A 2 48.12 4.72 -12.97
C LYS A 2 47.19 3.88 -13.84
N LYS A 3 47.29 2.55 -13.80
CA LYS A 3 46.30 1.66 -14.43
C LYS A 3 44.99 1.77 -13.63
N THR A 4 44.02 2.49 -14.16
CA THR A 4 42.65 2.52 -13.63
C THR A 4 42.02 1.17 -13.92
N ASN A 5 41.94 0.32 -12.89
CA ASN A 5 41.36 -1.00 -12.97
C ASN A 5 39.83 -0.85 -13.09
N LYS A 6 39.32 -0.76 -14.33
CA LYS A 6 37.87 -0.73 -14.58
C LYS A 6 37.31 -2.12 -14.28
N LYS A 7 36.86 -2.36 -13.04
CA LYS A 7 36.11 -3.55 -12.67
C LYS A 7 34.73 -3.48 -13.33
N GLY A 8 34.46 -4.38 -14.27
CA GLY A 8 33.12 -4.58 -14.82
C GLY A 8 32.25 -5.36 -13.84
N PHE A 9 30.94 -5.14 -13.90
CA PHE A 9 29.94 -5.88 -13.13
C PHE A 9 29.75 -7.29 -13.71
N THR A 10 29.60 -8.31 -12.87
CA THR A 10 29.41 -9.69 -13.33
C THR A 10 27.93 -9.99 -13.56
N LEU A 11 27.65 -10.89 -14.51
CA LEU A 11 26.28 -11.37 -14.75
C LEU A 11 25.70 -12.12 -13.55
N ILE A 12 26.55 -12.76 -12.75
CA ILE A 12 26.15 -13.47 -11.53
C ILE A 12 25.63 -12.47 -10.48
N GLU A 13 26.31 -11.34 -10.30
CA GLU A 13 25.83 -10.28 -9.40
C GLU A 13 24.48 -9.75 -9.86
N LEU A 14 24.27 -9.55 -11.18
CA LEU A 14 22.98 -9.12 -11.72
C LEU A 14 21.87 -10.13 -11.39
N LEU A 15 22.15 -11.41 -11.61
CA LEU A 15 21.17 -12.48 -11.47
C LEU A 15 20.69 -12.61 -10.02
N VAL A 16 21.61 -12.54 -9.05
CA VAL A 16 21.27 -12.58 -7.62
C VAL A 16 20.42 -11.37 -7.24
N VAL A 17 20.75 -10.16 -7.74
CA VAL A 17 19.96 -8.96 -7.47
C VAL A 17 18.53 -9.09 -7.98
N VAL A 18 18.34 -9.55 -9.22
CA VAL A 18 17.00 -9.75 -9.80
C VAL A 18 16.23 -10.83 -9.04
N ALA A 19 16.89 -11.91 -8.61
CA ALA A 19 16.26 -12.95 -7.80
C ALA A 19 15.74 -12.42 -6.45
N ILE A 20 16.54 -11.62 -5.74
CA ILE A 20 16.12 -10.99 -4.48
C ILE A 20 14.95 -10.02 -4.71
N ILE A 21 15.03 -9.16 -5.73
CA ILE A 21 13.95 -8.23 -6.09
C ILE A 21 12.66 -9.00 -6.42
N GLY A 22 12.77 -10.13 -7.14
CA GLY A 22 11.62 -10.98 -7.46
C GLY A 22 10.92 -11.55 -6.23
N ILE A 23 11.68 -12.04 -5.24
CA ILE A 23 11.14 -12.55 -3.97
C ILE A 23 10.45 -11.43 -3.19
N LEU A 24 11.10 -10.27 -3.08
CA LEU A 24 10.54 -9.10 -2.39
C LEU A 24 9.24 -8.63 -3.07
N ALA A 25 9.23 -8.55 -4.40
CA ALA A 25 8.06 -8.13 -5.17
C ALA A 25 6.89 -9.11 -5.01
N ALA A 26 7.16 -10.42 -5.00
CA ALA A 26 6.14 -11.45 -4.82
C ALA A 26 5.39 -11.33 -3.48
N ILE A 27 6.06 -10.88 -2.42
CA ILE A 27 5.46 -10.64 -1.09
C ILE A 27 4.84 -9.23 -1.02
N ALA A 28 5.55 -8.22 -1.52
CA ALA A 28 5.17 -6.82 -1.38
C ALA A 28 3.88 -6.47 -2.15
N ILE A 29 3.71 -6.99 -3.37
CA ILE A 29 2.54 -6.69 -4.22
C ILE A 29 1.22 -7.11 -3.55
N PRO A 30 1.01 -8.38 -3.14
CA PRO A 30 -0.23 -8.79 -2.50
C PRO A 30 -0.42 -8.12 -1.13
N GLN A 31 0.65 -7.86 -0.38
CA GLN A 31 0.58 -7.15 0.89
C GLN A 31 0.09 -5.70 0.70
N PHE A 32 0.64 -5.00 -0.29
CA PHE A 32 0.23 -3.63 -0.61
C PHE A 32 -1.23 -3.57 -1.09
N ALA A 33 -1.66 -4.54 -1.90
CA ALA A 33 -3.07 -4.63 -2.32
C ALA A 33 -4.01 -4.81 -1.13
N LYS A 34 -3.68 -5.71 -0.18
CA LYS A 34 -4.44 -5.90 1.06
C LYS A 34 -4.45 -4.65 1.93
N TYR A 35 -3.32 -3.95 2.05
CA TYR A 35 -3.24 -2.71 2.80
C TYR A 35 -4.15 -1.62 2.20
N ARG A 36 -4.13 -1.46 0.87
CA ARG A 36 -5.00 -0.51 0.17
C ARG A 36 -6.47 -0.85 0.39
N GLN A 37 -6.84 -2.12 0.30
CA GLN A 37 -8.23 -2.56 0.54
C GLN A 37 -8.67 -2.23 1.97
N ARG A 38 -7.86 -2.55 2.98
CA ARG A 38 -8.16 -2.20 4.38
C ARG A 38 -8.31 -0.69 4.59
N ALA A 39 -7.49 0.11 3.92
CA ALA A 39 -7.60 1.57 3.99
C ALA A 39 -8.93 2.07 3.39
N GLN A 40 -9.36 1.49 2.25
CA GLN A 40 -10.65 1.78 1.64
C GLN A 40 -11.82 1.36 2.53
N ASP A 41 -11.77 0.16 3.11
CA ASP A 41 -12.80 -0.34 4.03
C ASP A 41 -12.91 0.55 5.28
N SER A 42 -11.77 0.98 5.83
CA SER A 42 -11.73 1.89 6.97
C SER A 42 -12.31 3.27 6.64
N ALA A 43 -12.05 3.78 5.43
CA ALA A 43 -12.61 5.05 4.99
C ALA A 43 -14.13 4.93 4.84
N ALA A 44 -14.61 3.89 4.17
CA ALA A 44 -16.05 3.64 4.02
C ALA A 44 -16.77 3.50 5.36
N LEU A 45 -16.16 2.80 6.34
CA LEU A 45 -16.71 2.70 7.69
C LEU A 45 -16.80 4.07 8.37
N SER A 46 -15.79 4.92 8.21
CA SER A 46 -15.79 6.29 8.75
C SER A 46 -16.90 7.15 8.13
N ASP A 47 -17.10 7.03 6.82
CA ASP A 47 -18.15 7.74 6.10
C ASP A 47 -19.54 7.30 6.56
N LEU A 48 -19.76 5.99 6.70
CA LEU A 48 -21.02 5.44 7.22
C LEU A 48 -21.31 5.93 8.64
N LYS A 49 -20.29 5.96 9.50
CA LYS A 49 -20.44 6.48 10.86
C LYS A 49 -20.79 7.96 10.87
N THR A 50 -20.19 8.74 9.97
CA THR A 50 -20.52 10.15 9.79
C THR A 50 -21.98 10.32 9.38
N ILE A 51 -22.43 9.58 8.37
CA ILE A 51 -23.83 9.59 7.92
C ILE A 51 -24.78 9.21 9.05
N GLN A 52 -24.46 8.16 9.80
CA GLN A 52 -25.26 7.73 10.95
C GLN A 52 -25.39 8.87 11.98
N THR A 53 -24.28 9.46 12.39
CA THR A 53 -24.30 10.57 13.36
C THR A 53 -25.09 11.78 12.84
N THR A 54 -24.97 12.11 11.55
CA THR A 54 -25.75 13.20 10.95
C THR A 54 -27.24 12.87 10.89
N ALA A 55 -27.61 11.64 10.54
CA ALA A 55 -29.01 11.22 10.50
C ALA A 55 -29.63 11.21 11.90
N GLU A 56 -28.90 10.73 12.91
CA GLU A 56 -29.33 10.77 14.31
C GLU A 56 -29.50 12.22 14.81
N ALA A 57 -28.58 13.12 14.44
CA ALA A 57 -28.70 14.53 14.77
C ALA A 57 -29.94 15.18 14.11
N TYR A 58 -30.17 14.89 12.81
CA TYR A 58 -31.34 15.38 12.10
C TYR A 58 -32.64 14.87 12.72
N TYR A 59 -32.72 13.57 13.00
CA TYR A 59 -33.87 12.99 13.67
C TYR A 59 -34.10 13.60 15.06
N SER A 60 -33.03 13.86 15.82
CA SER A 60 -33.13 14.51 17.13
C SER A 60 -33.68 15.95 17.04
N GLU A 61 -33.45 16.65 15.93
CA GLU A 61 -33.90 18.04 15.74
C GLU A 61 -35.34 18.11 15.17
N TYR A 62 -35.66 17.25 14.20
CA TYR A 62 -36.92 17.33 13.43
C TYR A 62 -37.93 16.21 13.76
N MET A 63 -37.55 15.21 14.57
CA MET A 63 -38.35 14.00 14.88
C MET A 63 -38.85 13.24 13.63
N HIS A 64 -38.12 13.35 12.53
CA HIS A 64 -38.36 12.68 11.25
C HIS A 64 -37.02 12.23 10.64
N TYR A 65 -37.01 11.14 9.89
CA TYR A 65 -35.83 10.65 9.17
C TYR A 65 -35.67 11.30 7.79
#